data_AF-A0A8H3VI09-F1
#
_entry.id   AF-A0A8H3VI09-F1
#
_cell.length_a   1.000
_cell.length_b   1.000
_cell.length_c   1.000
_cell.angle_alpha   90.00
_cell.angle_beta   90.00
_cell.angle_gamma   90.00
#
_symmetry.space_group_name_H-M   'P 1'
#
loop_
_entity.id
_entity.type
_entity.pdbx_description
1 polymer ?
#
loop_
_entity_poly.entity_id
_entity_poly.type
_entity_poly.pdbx_seq_one_letter_code
_entity_poly.pdbx_strand_id
1 'polypeptide(L)'
;MAPTTPKKNRYREQAEKLNSKAAPRTLQYHANKAGAKRFKKRYQTKISSKNQKLRKEYGLLHERDTISELWQYIWFTDKAHFQLIKLAEVPEYELRYLGLAGGRWLTVAEFKAAIQAEWDKIQLVEIRHRIAEMPDRLDIGDQAVLGIEVLTMLREPEVLQKKSSGLSQTWSRVHMRPIPITHPIFSIFTHTTKIPIMASRNASRALRSSLAQLAKPAVQRRTFVAAANAVRSAAPKAAVSTSFQQTRGVKTIDFAGTTEKVYEREDWPREKLLNYFKNDTLALIGYGSQGHGQGLNLRDNGLNVIIGVRKDGQSWKEAIQDGWVPGTNLFEMDEAITRGTIIMNLLSDAAQSETWAHIKPQLTKGKTLYFSHGFSPVFKDRTGVEVPKDIDVILVAPKGSGRTVRSLFREGRGINSSVAVFQDVTGKALEKAIAMGVAVGSGYLYETTFEKEVYSDLYGERGCLMGGIHGMFLAQYEVLRERGHSPSEAFNETVEEATQSLYPLIGGNGMDYMYAACSTTARRGAIDWSKKFKDTLKPVFNELYDRVADGSETQRSLDYNSRSDYRDAYEKEMEEIRGLEIWRAGKAVRSLRPENN
;
A
#
# COMPACT_ATOMS: atom_id res chain seq x y z
N MET A 1 -69.61 29.14 -5.27
CA MET A 1 -68.77 27.92 -5.21
C MET A 1 -67.39 28.32 -4.70
N ALA A 2 -66.85 27.55 -3.75
CA ALA A 2 -65.78 27.92 -2.81
C ALA A 2 -64.42 28.34 -3.43
N PRO A 3 -63.60 29.15 -2.72
CA PRO A 3 -62.29 29.58 -3.21
C PRO A 3 -61.28 28.43 -3.16
N THR A 4 -60.56 28.20 -4.26
CA THR A 4 -59.54 27.15 -4.37
C THR A 4 -58.22 27.61 -3.75
N THR A 5 -57.95 27.12 -2.54
CA THR A 5 -56.66 27.29 -1.84
C THR A 5 -55.52 26.71 -2.68
N PRO A 6 -54.35 27.38 -2.81
CA PRO A 6 -53.22 26.84 -3.55
C PRO A 6 -52.74 25.53 -2.90
N LYS A 7 -52.71 24.42 -3.66
CA LYS A 7 -52.19 23.14 -3.17
C LYS A 7 -50.72 23.31 -2.78
N LYS A 8 -50.44 23.40 -1.47
CA LYS A 8 -49.09 23.36 -0.90
C LYS A 8 -48.35 22.12 -1.42
N ASN A 9 -47.20 22.33 -2.05
CA ASN A 9 -46.33 21.25 -2.51
C ASN A 9 -45.63 20.62 -1.30
N ARG A 10 -46.23 19.54 -0.78
CA ARG A 10 -45.79 18.79 0.42
C ARG A 10 -44.30 18.46 0.44
N TYR A 11 -43.65 18.28 -0.72
CA TYR A 11 -42.23 17.94 -0.80
C TYR A 11 -41.28 19.13 -0.63
N ARG A 12 -41.79 20.36 -0.79
CA ARG A 12 -41.04 21.60 -0.51
C ARG A 12 -40.96 21.87 0.99
N GLU A 13 -42.08 21.73 1.71
CA GLU A 13 -42.11 21.78 3.18
C GLU A 13 -41.24 20.65 3.79
N GLN A 14 -41.18 19.48 3.14
CA GLN A 14 -40.34 18.37 3.58
C GLN A 14 -38.84 18.64 3.38
N ALA A 15 -38.47 19.28 2.27
CA ALA A 15 -37.08 19.69 2.02
C ALA A 15 -36.61 20.77 3.01
N GLU A 16 -37.48 21.75 3.31
CA GLU A 16 -37.21 22.83 4.27
C GLU A 16 -37.11 22.29 5.71
N LYS A 17 -38.02 21.40 6.13
CA LYS A 17 -37.94 20.76 7.46
C LYS A 17 -36.70 19.91 7.68
N LEU A 18 -36.14 19.32 6.62
CA LEU A 18 -34.95 18.48 6.68
C LEU A 18 -33.67 19.24 6.36
N ASN A 19 -33.74 20.57 6.17
CA ASN A 19 -32.65 21.44 5.74
C ASN A 19 -31.87 20.89 4.53
N SER A 20 -32.60 20.28 3.58
CA SER A 20 -32.02 19.56 2.43
C SER A 20 -31.89 20.48 1.22
N LYS A 21 -30.72 20.50 0.57
CA LYS A 21 -30.49 21.22 -0.69
C LYS A 21 -31.12 20.53 -1.92
N ALA A 22 -31.79 19.39 -1.74
CA ALA A 22 -32.38 18.63 -2.84
C ALA A 22 -33.64 19.32 -3.39
N ALA A 23 -33.71 19.47 -4.72
CA ALA A 23 -34.87 20.08 -5.37
C ALA A 23 -36.16 19.26 -5.10
N PRO A 24 -37.32 19.90 -4.83
CA PRO A 24 -38.56 19.19 -4.48
C PRO A 24 -39.03 18.16 -5.52
N ARG A 25 -38.71 18.37 -6.80
CA ARG A 25 -38.98 17.41 -7.89
C ARG A 25 -38.20 16.10 -7.74
N THR A 26 -37.00 16.14 -7.17
CA THR A 26 -36.17 14.96 -6.93
C THR A 26 -36.78 14.10 -5.82
N LEU A 27 -37.25 14.72 -4.73
CA LEU A 27 -37.99 14.03 -3.67
C LEU A 27 -39.29 13.40 -4.19
N GLN A 28 -39.99 14.11 -5.08
CA GLN A 28 -41.21 13.60 -5.72
C GLN A 28 -40.93 12.41 -6.66
N TYR A 29 -39.83 12.44 -7.43
CA TYR A 29 -39.44 11.35 -8.33
C TYR A 29 -39.16 10.04 -7.57
N HIS A 30 -38.55 10.13 -6.38
CA HIS A 30 -38.26 8.97 -5.53
C HIS A 30 -39.47 8.51 -4.70
N ALA A 31 -40.46 9.39 -4.46
CA ALA A 31 -41.69 9.04 -3.77
C ALA A 31 -42.69 8.26 -4.64
N ASN A 32 -42.60 8.34 -5.97
CA ASN A 32 -43.55 7.71 -6.87
C ASN A 32 -43.24 6.23 -7.12
N LYS A 33 -44.26 5.37 -7.00
CA LYS A 33 -44.17 3.88 -7.10
C LYS A 33 -43.41 3.35 -8.33
N ALA A 34 -43.42 4.07 -9.45
CA ALA A 34 -42.69 3.70 -10.66
C ALA A 34 -41.16 3.96 -10.56
N GLY A 35 -40.75 5.07 -9.96
CA GLY A 35 -39.34 5.39 -9.67
C GLY A 35 -38.75 4.44 -8.63
N ALA A 36 -39.53 4.15 -7.58
CA ALA A 36 -39.19 3.16 -6.56
C ALA A 36 -39.04 1.73 -7.13
N LYS A 37 -39.84 1.36 -8.14
CA LYS A 37 -39.77 0.04 -8.81
C LYS A 37 -38.49 -0.13 -9.65
N ARG A 38 -38.05 0.91 -10.36
CA ARG A 38 -36.80 0.85 -11.15
C ARG A 38 -35.55 0.78 -10.26
N PHE A 39 -35.57 1.45 -9.11
CA PHE A 39 -34.49 1.35 -8.12
C PHE A 39 -34.45 -0.04 -7.46
N LYS A 40 -35.63 -0.61 -7.11
CA LYS A 40 -35.74 -1.96 -6.53
C LYS A 40 -35.28 -3.09 -7.44
N LYS A 41 -35.36 -2.96 -8.77
CA LYS A 41 -34.95 -4.03 -9.69
C LYS A 41 -33.42 -4.22 -9.75
N ARG A 42 -32.64 -3.22 -9.34
CA ARG A 42 -31.17 -3.28 -9.38
C ARG A 42 -30.55 -3.94 -8.14
N TYR A 43 -31.29 -4.00 -7.03
CA TYR A 43 -30.85 -4.60 -5.77
C TYR A 43 -32.03 -5.23 -5.00
N GLN A 44 -32.30 -6.52 -5.20
CA GLN A 44 -32.91 -7.38 -4.18
C GLN A 44 -32.94 -8.85 -4.62
N THR A 45 -32.13 -9.67 -3.96
CA THR A 45 -32.57 -11.02 -3.55
C THR A 45 -33.63 -10.86 -2.45
N LYS A 46 -34.70 -11.67 -2.49
CA LYS A 46 -35.87 -11.54 -1.60
C LYS A 46 -35.50 -11.89 -0.14
N ILE A 47 -35.65 -10.92 0.76
CA ILE A 47 -35.55 -11.12 2.22
C ILE A 47 -36.70 -12.03 2.70
N SER A 48 -36.38 -13.05 3.48
CA SER A 48 -37.36 -14.01 4.02
C SER A 48 -38.30 -13.38 5.06
N SER A 49 -39.49 -13.96 5.21
CA SER A 49 -40.52 -13.56 6.18
C SER A 49 -40.03 -13.60 7.64
N LYS A 50 -39.08 -14.51 7.96
CA LYS A 50 -38.42 -14.60 9.26
C LYS A 50 -37.63 -13.33 9.60
N ASN A 51 -36.90 -12.79 8.64
CA ASN A 51 -36.10 -11.58 8.81
C ASN A 51 -36.96 -10.30 8.82
N GLN A 52 -38.18 -10.33 8.27
CA GLN A 52 -39.14 -9.23 8.42
C GLN A 52 -39.71 -9.15 9.85
N LYS A 53 -39.89 -10.28 10.53
CA LYS A 53 -40.40 -10.35 11.91
C LYS A 53 -39.36 -9.83 12.92
N LEU A 54 -38.10 -10.27 12.79
CA LEU A 54 -36.97 -9.82 13.61
C LEU A 54 -36.73 -8.30 13.51
N ARG A 55 -36.90 -7.71 12.32
CA ARG A 55 -36.80 -6.25 12.13
C ARG A 55 -37.87 -5.47 12.89
N LYS A 56 -39.06 -6.06 13.04
CA LYS A 56 -40.19 -5.45 13.74
C LYS A 56 -39.99 -5.49 15.26
N GLU A 57 -39.50 -6.61 15.79
CA GLU A 57 -39.14 -6.75 17.21
C GLU A 57 -37.94 -5.87 17.59
N TYR A 58 -36.92 -5.79 16.73
CA TYR A 58 -35.73 -4.96 16.98
C TYR A 58 -36.04 -3.46 16.93
N GLY A 59 -36.95 -3.04 16.05
CA GLY A 59 -37.41 -1.65 15.98
C GLY A 59 -38.27 -1.23 17.18
N LEU A 60 -38.99 -2.15 17.82
CA LEU A 60 -39.76 -1.90 19.05
C LEU A 60 -38.87 -1.79 20.30
N LEU A 61 -37.70 -2.44 20.30
CA LEU A 61 -36.74 -2.43 21.40
C LEU A 61 -35.90 -1.13 21.47
N HIS A 62 -35.85 -0.33 20.41
CA HIS A 62 -34.91 0.81 20.27
C HIS A 62 -35.64 2.13 19.94
N GLU A 63 -36.85 2.29 20.49
CA GLU A 63 -37.79 3.40 20.20
C GLU A 63 -37.30 4.81 20.62
N ARG A 64 -36.12 4.93 21.24
CA ARG A 64 -35.54 6.20 21.72
C ARG A 64 -34.34 6.70 20.92
N ASP A 65 -33.86 5.93 19.95
CA ASP A 65 -32.71 6.32 19.13
C ASP A 65 -33.19 7.08 17.89
N THR A 66 -32.51 8.18 17.56
CA THR A 66 -32.96 9.02 16.44
C THR A 66 -32.81 8.27 15.12
N ILE A 67 -33.77 8.47 14.21
CA ILE A 67 -33.82 7.79 12.90
C ILE A 67 -32.49 7.90 12.13
N SER A 68 -31.67 8.92 12.37
CA SER A 68 -30.37 9.09 11.70
C SER A 68 -29.30 8.06 12.14
N GLU A 69 -29.36 7.55 13.37
CA GLU A 69 -28.41 6.54 13.88
C GLU A 69 -28.81 5.12 13.46
N LEU A 70 -30.12 4.88 13.30
CA LEU A 70 -30.69 3.58 12.95
C LEU A 70 -30.31 3.08 11.54
N TRP A 71 -30.01 4.00 10.61
CA TRP A 71 -29.70 3.66 9.21
C TRP A 71 -28.21 3.42 8.94
N GLN A 72 -27.30 3.75 9.87
CA GLN A 72 -25.87 3.47 9.69
C GLN A 72 -25.51 2.00 9.95
N TYR A 73 -26.36 1.23 10.63
CA TYR A 73 -26.04 -0.13 11.08
C TYR A 73 -26.74 -1.27 10.33
N ILE A 74 -27.58 -1.02 9.32
CA ILE A 74 -28.40 -2.07 8.69
C ILE A 74 -28.15 -2.16 7.18
N TRP A 75 -27.21 -3.03 6.80
CA TRP A 75 -27.19 -3.70 5.49
C TRP A 75 -27.12 -5.22 5.70
N PHE A 76 -28.19 -5.92 5.33
CA PHE A 76 -28.21 -7.39 5.33
C PHE A 76 -28.43 -7.89 3.90
N THR A 77 -27.44 -8.61 3.37
CA THR A 77 -27.57 -9.52 2.22
C THR A 77 -27.47 -10.97 2.71
N ASP A 78 -28.07 -11.93 2.01
CA ASP A 78 -28.08 -13.38 2.34
C ASP A 78 -26.71 -14.10 2.20
N LYS A 79 -25.60 -13.43 2.53
CA LYS A 79 -24.30 -14.07 2.74
C LYS A 79 -23.80 -13.66 4.11
N ALA A 80 -23.87 -14.60 5.04
CA ALA A 80 -23.50 -14.40 6.43
C ALA A 80 -22.00 -14.11 6.57
N HIS A 81 -21.66 -12.86 6.81
CA HIS A 81 -20.54 -12.50 7.69
C HIS A 81 -21.17 -11.91 8.94
N PHE A 82 -21.25 -12.72 10.00
CA PHE A 82 -21.52 -12.25 11.35
C PHE A 82 -20.38 -12.69 12.26
N GLN A 83 -20.00 -11.75 13.12
CA GLN A 83 -18.89 -11.83 14.05
C GLN A 83 -18.98 -13.05 14.96
N LEU A 84 -17.89 -13.81 15.02
CA LEU A 84 -17.68 -15.00 15.85
C LEU A 84 -17.65 -14.73 17.38
N ILE A 85 -17.76 -13.47 17.80
CA ILE A 85 -17.52 -13.06 19.20
C ILE A 85 -18.80 -13.15 20.07
N LYS A 86 -20.00 -13.36 19.51
CA LYS A 86 -21.26 -13.35 20.30
C LYS A 86 -22.13 -14.61 20.25
N LEU A 87 -21.74 -15.67 19.53
CA LEU A 87 -22.55 -16.89 19.40
C LEU A 87 -22.03 -18.11 20.18
N ALA A 88 -20.87 -17.99 20.85
CA ALA A 88 -20.25 -19.11 21.57
C ALA A 88 -20.75 -19.29 23.02
N GLU A 89 -21.64 -18.41 23.51
CA GLU A 89 -22.13 -18.43 24.90
C GLU A 89 -23.52 -19.08 25.08
N VAL A 90 -24.07 -19.74 24.05
CA VAL A 90 -25.42 -20.33 24.14
C VAL A 90 -25.36 -21.86 24.01
N PRO A 91 -25.79 -22.64 25.03
CA PRO A 91 -25.70 -24.12 25.07
C PRO A 91 -26.55 -24.90 24.03
N GLU A 92 -27.25 -24.23 23.12
CA GLU A 92 -28.42 -24.79 22.41
C GLU A 92 -28.18 -25.18 20.94
N TYR A 93 -26.92 -25.35 20.52
CA TYR A 93 -26.56 -25.55 19.11
C TYR A 93 -25.73 -26.82 18.86
N GLU A 94 -26.04 -27.51 17.75
CA GLU A 94 -25.25 -28.61 17.20
C GLU A 94 -24.40 -28.12 16.00
N LEU A 95 -23.20 -28.69 15.88
CA LEU A 95 -22.21 -28.42 14.85
C LEU A 95 -22.02 -29.65 13.96
N ARG A 96 -21.94 -29.46 12.65
CA ARG A 96 -21.61 -30.52 11.70
C ARG A 96 -20.40 -30.14 10.88
N TYR A 97 -19.40 -31.00 10.94
CA TYR A 97 -18.20 -30.90 10.12
C TYR A 97 -18.12 -32.09 9.17
N LEU A 98 -17.99 -31.82 7.87
CA LEU A 98 -18.07 -32.87 6.83
C LEU A 98 -16.81 -33.74 6.73
N GLY A 99 -15.71 -33.37 7.41
CA GLY A 99 -14.47 -34.15 7.44
C GLY A 99 -14.26 -35.03 8.68
N LEU A 100 -15.10 -34.93 9.71
CA LEU A 100 -15.04 -35.76 10.93
C LEU A 100 -16.34 -36.57 11.11
N ALA A 101 -16.22 -37.79 11.62
CA ALA A 101 -17.32 -38.68 12.00
C ALA A 101 -18.40 -38.91 10.91
N GLY A 102 -17.99 -38.97 9.64
CA GLY A 102 -18.90 -39.25 8.52
C GLY A 102 -19.95 -38.16 8.26
N GLY A 103 -19.74 -36.95 8.77
CA GLY A 103 -20.68 -35.84 8.62
C GLY A 103 -21.94 -36.03 9.47
N ARG A 104 -21.81 -36.46 10.73
CA ARG A 104 -22.90 -36.44 11.71
C ARG A 104 -22.98 -35.07 12.41
N TRP A 105 -24.14 -34.71 12.97
CA TRP A 105 -24.28 -33.52 13.82
C TRP A 105 -23.78 -33.88 15.22
N LEU A 106 -22.95 -33.03 15.79
CA LEU A 106 -22.28 -33.21 17.08
C LEU A 106 -22.64 -32.04 17.99
N THR A 107 -22.82 -32.33 19.27
CA THR A 107 -22.87 -31.26 20.28
C THR A 107 -21.52 -30.56 20.36
N VAL A 108 -21.49 -29.35 20.93
CA VAL A 108 -20.25 -28.59 21.09
C VAL A 108 -19.20 -29.37 21.91
N ALA A 109 -19.64 -30.17 22.89
CA ALA A 109 -18.76 -31.02 23.70
C ALA A 109 -18.15 -32.19 22.90
N GLU A 110 -18.97 -32.88 22.10
CA GLU A 110 -18.50 -33.99 21.24
C GLU A 110 -17.58 -33.50 20.12
N PHE A 111 -17.85 -32.32 19.58
CA PHE A 111 -17.00 -31.69 18.58
C PHE A 111 -15.61 -31.34 19.14
N LYS A 112 -15.56 -30.81 20.37
CA LYS A 112 -14.30 -30.53 21.07
C LYS A 112 -13.50 -31.81 21.34
N ALA A 113 -14.16 -32.88 21.79
CA ALA A 113 -13.51 -34.17 22.04
C ALA A 113 -12.95 -34.80 20.75
N ALA A 114 -13.67 -34.68 19.62
CA ALA A 114 -13.23 -35.21 18.33
C ALA A 114 -12.00 -34.46 17.77
N ILE A 115 -11.91 -33.14 17.98
CA ILE A 115 -10.73 -32.36 17.60
C ILE A 115 -9.53 -32.72 18.49
N GLN A 116 -9.73 -32.86 19.80
CA GLN A 116 -8.66 -33.25 20.73
C GLN A 116 -8.07 -34.64 20.37
N ALA A 117 -8.93 -35.59 20.01
CA ALA A 117 -8.50 -36.95 19.62
C ALA A 117 -7.70 -37.00 18.30
N GLU A 118 -7.92 -36.07 17.36
CA GLU A 118 -7.06 -35.94 16.16
C GLU A 118 -5.76 -35.21 16.48
N TRP A 119 -5.78 -34.27 17.44
CA TRP A 119 -4.63 -33.51 17.88
C TRP A 119 -3.59 -34.38 18.61
N ASP A 120 -4.05 -35.36 19.41
CA ASP A 120 -3.19 -36.29 20.15
C ASP A 120 -2.35 -37.22 19.24
N LYS A 121 -2.67 -37.31 17.94
CA LYS A 121 -1.96 -38.11 16.93
C LYS A 121 -0.74 -37.39 16.32
N ILE A 122 -0.54 -36.11 16.61
CA ILE A 122 0.56 -35.30 16.07
C ILE A 122 1.75 -35.36 17.03
N GLN A 123 2.88 -35.92 16.59
CA GLN A 123 4.10 -36.06 17.40
C GLN A 123 5.09 -34.93 17.15
N LEU A 124 5.05 -33.89 18.00
CA LEU A 124 6.13 -32.91 18.17
C LEU A 124 6.35 -32.67 19.68
N VAL A 125 7.54 -33.02 20.16
CA VAL A 125 7.91 -33.10 21.59
C VAL A 125 8.02 -31.72 22.25
N GLU A 126 8.39 -30.69 21.49
CA GLU A 126 8.69 -29.35 22.01
C GLU A 126 7.42 -28.55 22.38
N ILE A 127 6.32 -28.80 21.69
CA ILE A 127 5.00 -28.20 21.98
C ILE A 127 4.36 -28.85 23.21
N ARG A 128 4.57 -30.17 23.40
CA ARG A 128 4.06 -30.90 24.58
C ARG A 128 4.67 -30.37 25.88
N HIS A 129 5.94 -29.97 25.86
CA HIS A 129 6.62 -29.42 27.05
C HIS A 129 6.08 -28.05 27.44
N ARG A 130 5.83 -27.16 26.46
CA ARG A 130 5.22 -25.84 26.71
C ARG A 130 3.78 -25.92 27.21
N ILE A 131 2.99 -26.90 26.73
CA ILE A 131 1.62 -27.13 27.19
C ILE A 131 1.60 -27.72 28.61
N ALA A 132 2.57 -28.57 28.96
CA ALA A 132 2.67 -29.17 30.30
C ALA A 132 3.04 -28.18 31.41
N GLU A 133 3.61 -27.01 31.06
CA GLU A 133 3.95 -25.93 31.99
C GLU A 133 2.82 -24.90 32.14
N MET A 134 1.69 -25.07 31.44
CA MET A 134 0.55 -24.15 31.50
C MET A 134 -0.31 -24.41 32.76
N PRO A 135 -0.86 -23.36 33.39
CA PRO A 135 -1.77 -23.51 34.52
C PRO A 135 -3.08 -24.20 34.10
N ASP A 136 -3.69 -24.97 35.02
CA ASP A 136 -4.90 -25.79 34.79
C ASP A 136 -6.14 -24.99 34.31
N ARG A 137 -6.09 -23.66 34.37
CA ARG A 137 -7.12 -22.75 33.83
C ARG A 137 -6.46 -21.54 33.17
N LEU A 138 -6.79 -21.35 31.89
CA LEU A 138 -6.48 -20.15 31.11
C LEU A 138 -7.78 -19.36 30.87
N ASP A 139 -7.71 -18.03 30.93
CA ASP A 139 -8.85 -17.20 30.57
C ASP A 139 -9.08 -17.17 29.04
N ILE A 140 -10.21 -16.61 28.62
CA ILE A 140 -10.63 -16.63 27.21
C ILE A 140 -9.75 -15.75 26.32
N GLY A 141 -9.12 -14.71 26.89
CA GLY A 141 -8.15 -13.87 26.19
C GLY A 141 -6.88 -14.66 25.87
N ASP A 142 -6.37 -15.39 26.87
CA ASP A 142 -5.18 -16.22 26.74
C ASP A 142 -5.38 -17.41 25.80
N GLN A 143 -6.59 -17.99 25.76
CA GLN A 143 -6.93 -19.07 24.82
C GLN A 143 -7.02 -18.58 23.36
N ALA A 144 -7.47 -17.34 23.13
CA ALA A 144 -7.53 -16.74 21.81
C ALA A 144 -6.13 -16.36 21.30
N VAL A 145 -5.27 -15.84 22.18
CA VAL A 145 -3.85 -15.58 21.88
C VAL A 145 -3.13 -16.87 21.55
N LEU A 146 -3.34 -17.94 22.32
CA LEU A 146 -2.75 -19.26 22.05
C LEU A 146 -3.23 -19.86 20.72
N GLY A 147 -4.52 -19.72 20.40
CA GLY A 147 -5.09 -20.18 19.12
C GLY A 147 -4.50 -19.43 17.93
N ILE A 148 -4.20 -18.14 18.08
CA ILE A 148 -3.55 -17.32 17.06
C ILE A 148 -2.07 -17.68 16.94
N GLU A 149 -1.34 -17.86 18.05
CA GLU A 149 0.06 -18.26 18.05
C GLU A 149 0.26 -19.65 17.41
N VAL A 150 -0.61 -20.62 17.72
CA VAL A 150 -0.59 -21.95 17.11
C VAL A 150 -0.91 -21.89 15.61
N LEU A 151 -1.88 -21.08 15.19
CA LEU A 151 -2.18 -20.84 13.77
C LEU A 151 -1.02 -20.15 13.03
N THR A 152 -0.21 -19.37 13.75
CA THR A 152 0.95 -18.65 13.22
C THR A 152 2.16 -19.58 13.09
N MET A 153 2.42 -20.43 14.09
CA MET A 153 3.46 -21.46 14.05
C MET A 153 3.19 -22.53 12.96
N LEU A 154 1.92 -22.85 12.69
CA LEU A 154 1.53 -23.76 11.60
C LEU A 154 1.68 -23.15 10.20
N ARG A 155 1.97 -21.85 10.09
CA ARG A 155 2.25 -21.14 8.83
C ARG A 155 3.73 -20.97 8.54
N GLU A 156 4.63 -21.38 9.44
CA GLU A 156 6.05 -21.32 9.15
C GLU A 156 6.47 -22.32 8.07
N PRO A 157 7.28 -21.90 7.07
CA PRO A 157 7.60 -22.71 5.89
C PRO A 157 8.30 -24.03 6.20
N GLU A 158 9.02 -24.13 7.32
CA GLU A 158 9.81 -25.31 7.66
C GLU A 158 8.95 -26.50 8.14
N VAL A 159 7.72 -26.26 8.62
CA VAL A 159 6.81 -27.32 9.08
C VAL A 159 6.13 -28.05 7.91
N LEU A 160 6.07 -27.43 6.72
CA LEU A 160 5.32 -27.96 5.56
C LEU A 160 6.16 -28.76 4.56
N GLN A 161 7.44 -29.04 4.83
CA GLN A 161 8.29 -29.59 3.76
C GLN A 161 8.24 -31.11 3.54
N LYS A 162 7.50 -31.91 4.32
CA LYS A 162 7.35 -33.35 3.99
C LYS A 162 5.94 -33.88 4.24
N LYS A 163 5.30 -34.21 3.10
CA LYS A 163 4.03 -34.94 2.92
C LYS A 163 2.76 -34.11 3.10
N SER A 164 2.15 -33.69 2.00
CA SER A 164 0.87 -34.25 1.51
C SER A 164 0.21 -33.32 0.48
N SER A 165 0.30 -33.70 -0.79
CA SER A 165 -0.51 -33.16 -1.89
C SER A 165 -1.98 -33.61 -1.81
N GLY A 166 -2.57 -33.59 -0.62
CA GLY A 166 -3.92 -34.10 -0.37
C GLY A 166 -4.69 -33.47 0.79
N LEU A 167 -4.09 -32.56 1.58
CA LEU A 167 -4.74 -32.00 2.78
C LEU A 167 -5.18 -30.52 2.66
N SER A 168 -4.91 -29.83 1.56
CA SER A 168 -5.32 -28.42 1.40
C SER A 168 -6.77 -28.20 0.92
N GLN A 169 -7.57 -29.26 0.75
CA GLN A 169 -8.96 -29.15 0.26
C GLN A 169 -10.06 -29.40 1.30
N THR A 170 -9.74 -29.65 2.56
CA THR A 170 -10.75 -30.08 3.55
C THR A 170 -10.80 -29.19 4.79
N TRP A 171 -11.06 -27.87 4.67
CA TRP A 171 -11.49 -27.02 5.81
C TRP A 171 -12.36 -25.82 5.42
N SER A 172 -13.38 -26.03 4.58
CA SER A 172 -14.30 -24.95 4.16
C SER A 172 -15.81 -25.21 4.39
N ARG A 173 -16.20 -26.19 5.23
CA ARG A 173 -17.63 -26.48 5.47
C ARG A 173 -17.94 -26.95 6.91
N VAL A 174 -18.19 -25.99 7.81
CA VAL A 174 -18.87 -26.20 9.11
C VAL A 174 -20.29 -25.65 8.99
N HIS A 175 -21.29 -26.39 9.47
CA HIS A 175 -22.70 -25.97 9.46
C HIS A 175 -23.27 -26.01 10.89
N MET A 176 -24.18 -25.09 11.21
CA MET A 176 -24.81 -24.94 12.55
C MET A 176 -26.33 -25.04 12.46
N ARG A 177 -26.96 -25.64 13.49
CA ARG A 177 -28.42 -25.60 13.67
C ARG A 177 -28.83 -25.67 15.15
N PRO A 178 -30.04 -25.21 15.52
CA PRO A 178 -30.59 -25.36 16.87
C PRO A 178 -31.04 -26.80 17.15
N ILE A 179 -31.00 -27.23 18.41
CA ILE A 179 -31.55 -28.52 18.88
C ILE A 179 -33.09 -28.43 18.95
N PRO A 180 -33.88 -29.38 18.40
CA PRO A 180 -35.32 -29.39 18.58
C PRO A 180 -35.69 -29.78 20.02
N ILE A 181 -36.41 -28.90 20.73
CA ILE A 181 -36.97 -29.21 22.05
C ILE A 181 -38.20 -30.11 21.85
N THR A 182 -38.07 -31.40 22.17
CA THR A 182 -39.23 -32.28 22.37
C THR A 182 -39.71 -32.10 23.80
N HIS A 183 -40.86 -31.45 24.00
CA HIS A 183 -41.52 -31.36 25.30
C HIS A 183 -42.01 -32.73 25.79
N PRO A 184 -41.86 -33.02 27.10
CA PRO A 184 -42.86 -33.76 27.84
C PRO A 184 -43.44 -32.91 28.99
N ILE A 185 -44.73 -32.64 28.86
CA ILE A 185 -45.84 -32.62 29.84
C ILE A 185 -45.49 -32.59 31.36
N PHE A 186 -46.06 -31.58 32.05
CA PHE A 186 -46.54 -31.46 33.45
C PHE A 186 -45.84 -32.19 34.63
N SER A 187 -45.56 -31.42 35.71
CA SER A 187 -46.07 -31.63 37.11
C SER A 187 -45.04 -31.36 38.25
N ILE A 188 -45.37 -30.38 39.12
CA ILE A 188 -45.37 -30.42 40.62
C ILE A 188 -44.06 -30.41 41.47
N PHE A 189 -43.96 -29.34 42.30
CA PHE A 189 -43.51 -29.19 43.71
C PHE A 189 -42.02 -29.18 44.18
N THR A 190 -41.72 -28.05 44.87
CA THR A 190 -41.01 -27.81 46.17
C THR A 190 -39.54 -28.14 46.47
N HIS A 191 -38.85 -27.08 46.92
CA HIS A 191 -38.02 -26.92 48.14
C HIS A 191 -36.52 -27.31 48.24
N THR A 192 -35.77 -26.32 48.77
CA THR A 192 -34.66 -26.33 49.77
C THR A 192 -33.23 -26.82 49.46
N THR A 193 -32.31 -25.83 49.48
CA THR A 193 -31.03 -25.69 50.22
C THR A 193 -29.88 -26.73 50.16
N LYS A 194 -28.65 -26.16 50.12
CA LYS A 194 -27.34 -26.54 50.73
C LYS A 194 -26.17 -26.91 49.78
N ILE A 195 -25.09 -26.13 49.95
CA ILE A 195 -23.64 -26.39 49.69
C ILE A 195 -23.17 -27.52 50.69
N PRO A 196 -21.96 -28.19 50.68
CA PRO A 196 -20.66 -27.87 50.02
C PRO A 196 -19.62 -29.02 49.71
N ILE A 197 -18.42 -28.62 49.19
CA ILE A 197 -17.02 -29.04 49.57
C ILE A 197 -16.29 -30.31 48.99
N MET A 198 -14.98 -30.08 48.63
CA MET A 198 -13.76 -30.94 48.56
C MET A 198 -13.66 -32.12 47.55
N ALA A 199 -12.49 -32.65 47.13
CA ALA A 199 -11.09 -32.23 46.95
C ALA A 199 -10.27 -33.46 46.44
N SER A 200 -9.15 -33.18 45.74
CA SER A 200 -7.87 -33.92 45.76
C SER A 200 -7.58 -35.14 44.84
N ARG A 201 -6.46 -34.99 44.09
CA ARG A 201 -5.18 -35.76 44.11
C ARG A 201 -4.94 -37.04 43.28
N ASN A 202 -3.78 -37.00 42.59
CA ASN A 202 -2.74 -38.04 42.34
C ASN A 202 -3.03 -39.12 41.26
N ALA A 203 -2.07 -39.72 40.55
CA ALA A 203 -0.64 -39.51 40.24
C ALA A 203 -0.19 -40.58 39.21
N SER A 204 0.70 -40.20 38.30
CA SER A 204 1.93 -40.89 37.81
C SER A 204 2.01 -42.37 37.34
N ARG A 205 2.74 -42.54 36.21
CA ARG A 205 3.82 -43.51 35.85
C ARG A 205 3.51 -44.83 35.11
N ALA A 206 4.25 -45.03 34.00
CA ALA A 206 5.02 -46.22 33.53
C ALA A 206 5.07 -46.27 31.97
N LEU A 207 6.06 -46.74 31.19
CA LEU A 207 7.50 -47.08 31.28
C LEU A 207 7.95 -47.44 29.82
N ARG A 208 9.26 -47.41 29.55
CA ARG A 208 10.00 -47.78 28.31
C ARG A 208 9.79 -49.27 27.94
N SER A 209 10.00 -49.81 26.73
CA SER A 209 11.16 -49.93 25.80
C SER A 209 10.69 -50.76 24.56
N SER A 210 11.25 -50.74 23.34
CA SER A 210 12.44 -51.50 22.89
C SER A 210 12.63 -51.42 21.34
N LEU A 211 13.81 -51.87 20.87
CA LEU A 211 14.52 -51.64 19.59
C LEU A 211 14.16 -52.56 18.38
N ALA A 212 14.42 -52.01 17.18
CA ALA A 212 15.09 -52.58 15.97
C ALA A 212 14.56 -53.81 15.18
N GLN A 213 14.41 -53.68 13.84
CA GLN A 213 15.22 -54.35 12.77
C GLN A 213 14.62 -54.23 11.34
N LEU A 214 15.50 -53.90 10.36
CA LEU A 214 15.77 -54.47 9.00
C LEU A 214 14.61 -55.02 8.12
N ALA A 215 14.56 -55.04 6.77
CA ALA A 215 15.32 -54.54 5.61
C ALA A 215 14.61 -54.97 4.27
N LYS A 216 14.69 -54.14 3.20
CA LYS A 216 14.80 -54.44 1.73
C LYS A 216 13.62 -55.01 0.85
N PRO A 217 13.69 -54.88 -0.53
CA PRO A 217 12.54 -54.61 -1.45
C PRO A 217 12.35 -55.56 -2.68
N ALA A 218 11.31 -55.38 -3.52
CA ALA A 218 11.14 -55.87 -4.93
C ALA A 218 9.95 -55.13 -5.63
N VAL A 219 10.03 -54.47 -6.79
CA VAL A 219 10.16 -54.87 -8.24
C VAL A 219 8.87 -55.35 -8.95
N GLN A 220 8.50 -54.59 -10.00
CA GLN A 220 7.71 -54.88 -11.24
C GLN A 220 6.21 -55.26 -11.21
N ARG A 221 5.42 -54.54 -12.02
CA ARG A 221 4.68 -55.09 -13.19
C ARG A 221 4.23 -53.99 -14.16
N ARG A 222 4.66 -54.12 -15.42
CA ARG A 222 4.03 -53.53 -16.63
C ARG A 222 2.91 -54.48 -17.08
N THR A 223 1.82 -53.98 -17.69
CA THR A 223 1.43 -54.27 -19.11
C THR A 223 0.04 -53.76 -19.56
N PHE A 224 0.00 -53.28 -20.82
CA PHE A 224 -1.04 -53.32 -21.88
C PHE A 224 -2.44 -52.70 -21.67
N VAL A 225 -3.19 -52.21 -22.67
CA VAL A 225 -3.02 -51.48 -23.95
C VAL A 225 -4.44 -51.14 -24.44
N ALA A 226 -4.59 -49.97 -25.05
CA ALA A 226 -5.59 -49.44 -26.01
C ALA A 226 -6.90 -50.18 -26.35
N ALA A 227 -7.99 -49.39 -26.41
CA ALA A 227 -8.95 -49.17 -27.53
C ALA A 227 -10.26 -48.59 -26.92
N ALA A 228 -10.99 -47.64 -27.50
CA ALA A 228 -11.21 -47.31 -28.90
C ALA A 228 -11.59 -45.83 -29.10
N ASN A 229 -11.14 -45.30 -30.24
CA ASN A 229 -11.62 -44.09 -30.89
C ASN A 229 -12.91 -44.35 -31.69
N ALA A 230 -13.54 -43.24 -32.11
CA ALA A 230 -14.60 -43.03 -33.12
C ALA A 230 -15.96 -42.68 -32.49
N VAL A 231 -16.61 -41.54 -32.77
CA VAL A 231 -16.84 -40.88 -34.08
C VAL A 231 -16.91 -39.34 -33.94
N ARG A 232 -16.38 -38.66 -34.97
CA ARG A 232 -16.41 -37.21 -35.25
C ARG A 232 -17.83 -36.70 -35.59
N SER A 233 -18.12 -35.45 -35.26
CA SER A 233 -18.66 -34.48 -36.24
C SER A 233 -18.31 -33.04 -35.86
N ALA A 234 -17.92 -32.27 -36.87
CA ALA A 234 -17.46 -30.90 -36.79
C ALA A 234 -18.60 -29.90 -37.05
N ALA A 235 -18.61 -28.78 -36.33
CA ALA A 235 -19.21 -27.51 -36.76
C ALA A 235 -18.62 -26.34 -35.92
N PRO A 236 -18.51 -25.12 -36.48
CA PRO A 236 -17.49 -24.14 -36.12
C PRO A 236 -17.92 -23.25 -34.95
N LYS A 237 -17.01 -22.99 -34.00
CA LYS A 237 -17.20 -21.90 -33.03
C LYS A 237 -16.66 -20.61 -33.65
N ALA A 238 -17.57 -19.87 -34.26
CA ALA A 238 -17.38 -18.46 -34.52
C ALA A 238 -17.00 -17.74 -33.22
N ALA A 239 -15.92 -16.97 -33.30
CA ALA A 239 -15.44 -16.10 -32.25
C ALA A 239 -16.47 -15.00 -31.96
N VAL A 240 -16.82 -14.82 -30.69
CA VAL A 240 -16.91 -13.51 -30.04
C VAL A 240 -16.58 -13.73 -28.57
N SER A 241 -15.29 -13.82 -28.22
CA SER A 241 -14.89 -13.45 -26.87
C SER A 241 -14.78 -11.92 -26.86
N THR A 242 -15.87 -11.26 -26.46
CA THR A 242 -15.75 -9.90 -25.93
C THR A 242 -15.02 -9.99 -24.60
N SER A 243 -13.71 -10.22 -24.68
CA SER A 243 -12.80 -9.76 -23.65
C SER A 243 -12.89 -8.25 -23.67
N PHE A 244 -13.71 -7.69 -22.78
CA PHE A 244 -13.55 -6.30 -22.38
C PHE A 244 -12.25 -6.23 -21.58
N GLN A 245 -11.12 -6.29 -22.28
CA GLN A 245 -9.93 -5.61 -21.82
C GLN A 245 -10.30 -4.13 -21.93
N GLN A 246 -10.82 -3.57 -20.84
CA GLN A 246 -10.86 -2.12 -20.71
C GLN A 246 -9.41 -1.66 -20.70
N THR A 247 -8.89 -1.30 -21.87
CA THR A 247 -7.81 -0.33 -21.97
C THR A 247 -8.34 0.93 -21.30
N ARG A 248 -8.05 1.09 -20.01
CA ARG A 248 -8.29 2.35 -19.30
C ARG A 248 -7.28 3.32 -19.88
N GLY A 249 -7.65 4.00 -20.98
CA GLY A 249 -6.89 5.12 -21.49
C GLY A 249 -6.84 6.26 -20.47
N VAL A 250 -5.95 7.23 -20.72
CA VAL A 250 -5.78 8.52 -20.02
C VAL A 250 -6.97 8.84 -19.12
N LYS A 251 -6.72 8.79 -17.80
CA LYS A 251 -7.78 9.04 -16.83
C LYS A 251 -7.88 10.50 -16.53
N THR A 252 -9.11 10.91 -16.30
CA THR A 252 -9.43 12.22 -15.74
C THR A 252 -9.91 11.96 -14.32
N ILE A 253 -9.15 12.41 -13.33
CA ILE A 253 -9.39 12.13 -11.91
C ILE A 253 -9.80 13.44 -11.21
N ASP A 254 -10.80 13.34 -10.34
CA ASP A 254 -11.25 14.44 -9.50
C ASP A 254 -10.42 14.48 -8.20
N PHE A 255 -9.55 15.48 -8.08
CA PHE A 255 -8.78 15.81 -6.91
C PHE A 255 -9.51 16.91 -6.12
N ALA A 256 -10.44 16.49 -5.28
CA ALA A 256 -11.20 17.37 -4.37
C ALA A 256 -11.91 18.55 -5.05
N GLY A 257 -12.53 18.31 -6.21
CA GLY A 257 -13.22 19.29 -7.03
C GLY A 257 -12.38 19.82 -8.20
N THR A 258 -11.09 19.47 -8.26
CA THR A 258 -10.20 19.83 -9.38
C THR A 258 -9.96 18.63 -10.26
N THR A 259 -10.35 18.73 -11.52
CA THR A 259 -10.22 17.64 -12.48
C THR A 259 -8.86 17.69 -13.18
N GLU A 260 -8.07 16.62 -13.09
CA GLU A 260 -6.74 16.55 -13.72
C GLU A 260 -6.57 15.29 -14.57
N LYS A 261 -5.71 15.38 -15.59
CA LYS A 261 -5.30 14.22 -16.39
C LYS A 261 -4.20 13.47 -15.67
N VAL A 262 -4.35 12.15 -15.61
CA VAL A 262 -3.37 11.23 -15.05
C VAL A 262 -3.09 10.14 -16.08
N TYR A 263 -1.80 9.84 -16.25
CA TYR A 263 -1.34 8.78 -17.11
C TYR A 263 -0.80 7.63 -16.27
N GLU A 264 -1.14 6.41 -16.64
CA GLU A 264 -0.73 5.20 -15.95
C GLU A 264 0.18 4.36 -16.83
N ARG A 265 0.80 3.33 -16.24
CA ARG A 265 1.71 2.43 -16.98
C ARG A 265 1.01 1.71 -18.11
N GLU A 266 -0.27 1.40 -17.91
CA GLU A 266 -1.12 0.70 -18.85
C GLU A 266 -1.37 1.51 -20.14
N ASP A 267 -1.19 2.84 -20.11
CA ASP A 267 -1.25 3.70 -21.31
C ASP A 267 -0.03 3.49 -22.24
N TRP A 268 1.08 2.99 -21.68
CA TRP A 268 2.35 2.74 -22.35
C TRP A 268 2.91 1.35 -22.01
N PRO A 269 2.25 0.27 -22.47
CA PRO A 269 2.78 -1.08 -22.28
C PRO A 269 4.17 -1.18 -22.91
N ARG A 270 5.00 -2.09 -22.37
CA ARG A 270 6.41 -2.24 -22.78
C ARG A 270 6.61 -2.34 -24.29
N GLU A 271 5.78 -3.10 -25.00
CA GLU A 271 5.86 -3.23 -26.46
C GLU A 271 5.69 -1.88 -27.18
N LYS A 272 4.75 -1.05 -26.71
CA LYS A 272 4.53 0.29 -27.23
C LYS A 272 5.74 1.19 -26.97
N LEU A 273 6.34 1.12 -25.78
CA LEU A 273 7.58 1.85 -25.46
C LEU A 273 8.74 1.44 -26.39
N LEU A 274 8.97 0.14 -26.53
CA LEU A 274 10.02 -0.40 -27.39
C LEU A 274 9.84 0.03 -28.85
N ASN A 275 8.61 -0.03 -29.38
CA ASN A 275 8.35 0.42 -30.75
C ASN A 275 8.45 1.94 -30.91
N TYR A 276 8.06 2.72 -29.89
CA TYR A 276 8.13 4.18 -29.92
C TYR A 276 9.58 4.67 -29.94
N PHE A 277 10.43 4.13 -29.07
CA PHE A 277 11.83 4.51 -28.93
C PHE A 277 12.82 3.65 -29.73
N LYS A 278 12.35 2.81 -30.67
CA LYS A 278 13.21 1.86 -31.42
C LYS A 278 14.35 2.50 -32.20
N ASN A 279 14.17 3.77 -32.59
CA ASN A 279 15.15 4.55 -33.34
C ASN A 279 15.88 5.57 -32.46
N ASP A 280 15.59 5.60 -31.16
CA ASP A 280 16.18 6.53 -30.23
C ASP A 280 17.39 5.92 -29.53
N THR A 281 18.36 6.78 -29.22
CA THR A 281 19.45 6.48 -28.30
C THR A 281 19.31 7.41 -27.10
N LEU A 282 19.03 6.84 -25.93
CA LEU A 282 18.86 7.54 -24.66
C LEU A 282 20.24 7.76 -24.03
N ALA A 283 20.78 8.96 -24.13
CA ALA A 283 22.06 9.31 -23.54
C ALA A 283 21.86 9.91 -22.15
N LEU A 284 22.12 9.12 -21.10
CA LEU A 284 22.10 9.62 -19.72
C LEU A 284 23.41 10.28 -19.39
N ILE A 285 23.36 11.59 -19.17
CA ILE A 285 24.52 12.40 -18.82
C ILE A 285 24.53 12.56 -17.31
N GLY A 286 25.49 11.88 -16.66
CA GLY A 286 25.54 11.74 -15.21
C GLY A 286 25.00 10.40 -14.72
N TYR A 287 25.70 9.81 -13.75
CA TYR A 287 25.35 8.53 -13.11
C TYR A 287 25.33 8.67 -11.58
N GLY A 288 24.77 9.78 -11.09
CA GLY A 288 24.43 9.98 -9.69
C GLY A 288 23.13 9.29 -9.30
N SER A 289 22.45 9.76 -8.24
CA SER A 289 21.21 9.14 -7.73
C SER A 289 20.18 8.86 -8.83
N GLN A 290 19.70 9.89 -9.55
CA GLN A 290 18.69 9.72 -10.61
C GLN A 290 19.26 8.99 -11.84
N GLY A 291 20.49 9.30 -12.26
CA GLY A 291 21.14 8.62 -13.39
C GLY A 291 21.24 7.11 -13.21
N HIS A 292 21.63 6.66 -12.02
CA HIS A 292 21.65 5.25 -11.65
C HIS A 292 20.24 4.63 -11.67
N GLY A 293 19.27 5.26 -11.00
CA GLY A 293 17.92 4.72 -10.90
C GLY A 293 17.20 4.61 -12.25
N GLN A 294 17.19 5.70 -13.02
CA GLN A 294 16.53 5.76 -14.32
C GLN A 294 17.27 4.93 -15.36
N GLY A 295 18.60 4.99 -15.41
CA GLY A 295 19.40 4.26 -16.39
C GLY A 295 19.19 2.76 -16.31
N LEU A 296 19.20 2.19 -15.10
CA LEU A 296 18.96 0.77 -14.90
C LEU A 296 17.52 0.36 -15.24
N ASN A 297 16.52 1.19 -14.93
CA ASN A 297 15.13 0.91 -15.28
C ASN A 297 14.90 0.95 -16.80
N LEU A 298 15.47 1.93 -17.50
CA LEU A 298 15.39 2.05 -18.95
C LEU A 298 16.07 0.86 -19.64
N ARG A 299 17.25 0.44 -19.15
CA ARG A 299 17.96 -0.74 -19.63
C ARG A 299 17.14 -2.02 -19.43
N ASP A 300 16.58 -2.22 -18.25
CA ASP A 300 15.77 -3.42 -17.95
C ASP A 300 14.45 -3.43 -18.74
N ASN A 301 13.94 -2.26 -19.13
CA ASN A 301 12.85 -2.15 -20.10
C ASN A 301 13.26 -2.56 -21.53
N GLY A 302 14.54 -2.67 -21.82
CA GLY A 302 15.09 -3.07 -23.14
C GLY A 302 15.28 -1.91 -24.10
N LEU A 303 15.32 -0.67 -23.59
CA LEU A 303 15.56 0.51 -24.41
C LEU A 303 17.05 0.66 -24.72
N ASN A 304 17.35 1.33 -25.82
CA ASN A 304 18.73 1.63 -26.22
C ASN A 304 19.26 2.80 -25.39
N VAL A 305 20.03 2.45 -24.36
CA VAL A 305 20.52 3.38 -23.33
C VAL A 305 22.04 3.37 -23.30
N ILE A 306 22.63 4.57 -23.26
CA ILE A 306 24.06 4.77 -23.07
C ILE A 306 24.32 5.76 -21.94
N ILE A 307 25.43 5.58 -21.23
CA ILE A 307 25.84 6.46 -20.13
C ILE A 307 27.00 7.36 -20.59
N GLY A 308 26.89 8.65 -20.32
CA GLY A 308 27.95 9.66 -20.50
C GLY A 308 28.42 10.19 -19.15
N VAL A 309 29.63 9.83 -18.73
CA VAL A 309 30.25 10.34 -17.48
C VAL A 309 31.76 10.57 -17.67
N ARG A 310 32.38 11.30 -16.74
CA ARG A 310 33.83 11.52 -16.76
C ARG A 310 34.59 10.20 -16.64
N LYS A 311 35.47 9.92 -17.61
CA LYS A 311 36.28 8.71 -17.65
C LYS A 311 37.08 8.52 -16.37
N ASP A 312 37.15 7.26 -15.92
CA ASP A 312 37.88 6.81 -14.72
C ASP A 312 37.44 7.47 -13.38
N GLY A 313 36.39 8.29 -13.39
CA GLY A 313 35.79 8.87 -12.21
C GLY A 313 34.99 7.87 -11.38
N GLN A 314 34.48 8.31 -10.23
CA GLN A 314 33.71 7.45 -9.32
C GLN A 314 32.46 6.88 -10.01
N SER A 315 31.66 7.74 -10.65
CA SER A 315 30.46 7.32 -11.39
C SER A 315 30.77 6.39 -12.58
N TRP A 316 31.95 6.50 -13.19
CA TRP A 316 32.38 5.56 -14.25
C TRP A 316 32.61 4.15 -13.68
N LYS A 317 33.29 4.07 -12.53
CA LYS A 317 33.53 2.79 -11.83
C LYS A 317 32.23 2.15 -11.35
N GLU A 318 31.33 2.95 -10.80
CA GLU A 318 29.98 2.50 -10.40
C GLU A 318 29.19 1.98 -11.61
N ALA A 319 29.23 2.68 -12.73
CA ALA A 319 28.58 2.21 -13.95
C ALA A 319 29.15 0.85 -14.43
N ILE A 320 30.47 0.65 -14.37
CA ILE A 320 31.07 -0.66 -14.69
C ILE A 320 30.56 -1.75 -13.73
N GLN A 321 30.48 -1.47 -12.44
CA GLN A 321 29.98 -2.43 -11.44
C GLN A 321 28.54 -2.84 -11.70
N ASP A 322 27.72 -1.91 -12.20
CA ASP A 322 26.33 -2.17 -12.60
C ASP A 322 26.18 -2.85 -13.97
N GLY A 323 27.28 -3.15 -14.66
CA GLY A 323 27.30 -3.86 -15.93
C GLY A 323 27.24 -2.99 -17.18
N TRP A 324 27.53 -1.69 -17.06
CA TRP A 324 27.76 -0.84 -18.23
C TRP A 324 29.17 -1.07 -18.77
N VAL A 325 29.30 -1.20 -20.10
CA VAL A 325 30.52 -1.65 -20.77
C VAL A 325 31.14 -0.48 -21.55
N PRO A 326 32.38 -0.06 -21.19
CA PRO A 326 33.13 0.95 -21.92
C PRO A 326 33.19 0.69 -23.43
N GLY A 327 32.91 1.72 -24.24
CA GLY A 327 32.94 1.63 -25.71
C GLY A 327 31.71 0.97 -26.35
N THR A 328 30.80 0.40 -25.54
CA THR A 328 29.55 -0.19 -26.02
C THR A 328 28.34 0.64 -25.59
N ASN A 329 28.20 0.87 -24.28
CA ASN A 329 27.09 1.64 -23.70
C ASN A 329 27.53 2.51 -22.51
N LEU A 330 28.83 2.70 -22.33
CA LEU A 330 29.45 3.64 -21.41
C LEU A 330 30.54 4.41 -22.16
N PHE A 331 30.40 5.74 -22.18
CA PHE A 331 31.23 6.65 -22.94
C PHE A 331 31.57 7.90 -22.14
N GLU A 332 32.54 8.65 -22.63
CA GLU A 332 32.73 10.02 -22.16
C GLU A 332 31.53 10.89 -22.55
N MET A 333 31.33 11.97 -21.81
CA MET A 333 30.12 12.80 -21.90
C MET A 333 29.84 13.29 -23.33
N ASP A 334 30.81 13.89 -24.00
CA ASP A 334 30.63 14.45 -25.36
C ASP A 334 30.31 13.36 -26.40
N GLU A 335 30.93 12.19 -26.28
CA GLU A 335 30.65 11.06 -27.16
C GLU A 335 29.21 10.54 -26.95
N ALA A 336 28.77 10.43 -25.69
CA ALA A 336 27.39 10.04 -25.39
C ALA A 336 26.38 11.05 -25.93
N ILE A 337 26.63 12.36 -25.77
CA ILE A 337 25.75 13.42 -26.29
C ILE A 337 25.68 13.38 -27.81
N THR A 338 26.82 13.18 -28.47
CA THR A 338 26.91 13.06 -29.92
C THR A 338 26.05 11.90 -30.43
N ARG A 339 26.16 10.72 -29.79
CA ARG A 339 25.43 9.50 -30.15
C ARG A 339 23.93 9.54 -29.81
N GLY A 340 23.54 10.28 -28.76
CA GLY A 340 22.17 10.32 -28.25
C GLY A 340 21.19 11.08 -29.16
N THR A 341 19.95 10.60 -29.25
CA THR A 341 18.83 11.38 -29.83
C THR A 341 18.02 12.07 -28.73
N ILE A 342 17.99 11.49 -27.54
CA ILE A 342 17.40 12.07 -26.33
C ILE A 342 18.52 12.21 -25.30
N ILE A 343 18.86 13.45 -24.97
CA ILE A 343 19.92 13.80 -24.04
C ILE A 343 19.30 14.01 -22.67
N MET A 344 19.51 13.06 -21.75
CA MET A 344 18.97 13.11 -20.40
C MET A 344 20.00 13.75 -19.48
N ASN A 345 19.87 15.05 -19.23
CA ASN A 345 20.78 15.79 -18.37
C ASN A 345 20.44 15.53 -16.90
N LEU A 346 21.19 14.62 -16.29
CA LEU A 346 20.99 14.10 -14.92
C LEU A 346 22.20 14.40 -14.02
N LEU A 347 22.99 15.40 -14.39
CA LEU A 347 24.04 16.00 -13.58
C LEU A 347 23.42 16.78 -12.41
N SER A 348 24.21 17.05 -11.36
CA SER A 348 23.80 18.02 -10.32
C SER A 348 23.58 19.39 -10.94
N ASP A 349 22.72 20.22 -10.34
CA ASP A 349 22.37 21.53 -10.90
C ASP A 349 23.58 22.46 -11.09
N ALA A 350 24.56 22.42 -10.17
CA ALA A 350 25.84 23.10 -10.32
C ALA A 350 26.65 22.56 -11.51
N ALA A 351 26.76 21.24 -11.65
CA ALA A 351 27.48 20.62 -12.76
C ALA A 351 26.79 20.87 -14.11
N GLN A 352 25.46 20.97 -14.16
CA GLN A 352 24.74 21.39 -15.37
C GLN A 352 25.16 22.81 -15.79
N SER A 353 25.27 23.73 -14.83
CA SER A 353 25.71 25.11 -15.08
C SER A 353 27.15 25.16 -15.60
N GLU A 354 28.07 24.45 -14.93
CA GLU A 354 29.51 24.42 -15.26
C GLU A 354 29.80 23.79 -16.62
N THR A 355 29.04 22.75 -17.00
CA THR A 355 29.28 21.99 -18.24
C THR A 355 28.48 22.52 -19.42
N TRP A 356 27.57 23.47 -19.21
CA TRP A 356 26.61 23.89 -20.23
C TRP A 356 27.26 24.42 -21.52
N ALA A 357 28.34 25.18 -21.39
CA ALA A 357 29.07 25.73 -22.55
C ALA A 357 29.59 24.63 -23.50
N HIS A 358 29.90 23.44 -22.96
CA HIS A 358 30.34 22.28 -23.73
C HIS A 358 29.16 21.44 -24.25
N ILE A 359 28.07 21.34 -23.47
CA ILE A 359 26.87 20.57 -23.84
C ILE A 359 26.07 21.28 -24.93
N LYS A 360 25.80 22.59 -24.78
CA LYS A 360 24.89 23.37 -25.64
C LYS A 360 25.20 23.25 -27.14
N PRO A 361 26.46 23.34 -27.62
CA PRO A 361 26.76 23.21 -29.05
C PRO A 361 26.43 21.85 -29.66
N GLN A 362 26.34 20.79 -28.83
CA GLN A 362 26.06 19.42 -29.27
C GLN A 362 24.55 19.10 -29.30
N LEU A 363 23.71 20.00 -28.75
CA LEU A 363 22.26 19.88 -28.74
C LEU A 363 21.66 20.34 -30.08
N THR A 364 21.91 19.57 -31.14
CA THR A 364 21.51 19.89 -32.51
C THR A 364 20.04 19.58 -32.80
N LYS A 365 19.49 20.22 -33.84
CA LYS A 365 18.15 19.96 -34.39
C LYS A 365 17.82 18.46 -34.48
N GLY A 366 16.60 18.12 -34.06
CA GLY A 366 16.10 16.74 -34.03
C GLY A 366 16.39 15.99 -32.72
N LYS A 367 17.32 16.48 -31.89
CA LYS A 367 17.49 15.96 -30.53
C LYS A 367 16.34 16.41 -29.62
N THR A 368 16.20 15.73 -28.49
CA THR A 368 15.38 16.14 -27.35
C THR A 368 16.26 16.32 -26.13
N LEU A 369 16.09 17.42 -25.39
CA LEU A 369 16.71 17.61 -24.10
C LEU A 369 15.72 17.22 -22.99
N TYR A 370 16.18 16.38 -22.09
CA TYR A 370 15.40 15.86 -20.96
C TYR A 370 16.03 16.33 -19.65
N PHE A 371 15.17 16.74 -18.72
CA PHE A 371 15.52 17.03 -17.33
C PHE A 371 14.67 16.19 -16.37
N SER A 372 15.21 15.94 -15.18
CA SER A 372 14.43 15.41 -14.04
C SER A 372 14.13 16.43 -12.96
N HIS A 373 14.47 17.69 -13.20
CA HIS A 373 14.18 18.81 -12.32
C HIS A 373 14.17 20.11 -13.12
N GLY A 374 13.28 21.04 -12.81
CA GLY A 374 13.12 22.30 -13.52
C GLY A 374 14.19 23.36 -13.21
N PHE A 375 15.11 23.10 -12.27
CA PHE A 375 16.09 24.06 -11.74
C PHE A 375 16.82 24.87 -12.82
N SER A 376 17.56 24.19 -13.69
CA SER A 376 18.46 24.88 -14.61
C SER A 376 17.73 25.74 -15.63
N PRO A 377 16.68 25.27 -16.33
CA PRO A 377 15.97 26.09 -17.31
C PRO A 377 15.16 27.23 -16.69
N VAL A 378 14.56 27.04 -15.50
CA VAL A 378 13.76 28.07 -14.84
C VAL A 378 14.65 29.19 -14.29
N PHE A 379 15.78 28.84 -13.69
CA PHE A 379 16.74 29.80 -13.13
C PHE A 379 17.93 30.06 -14.07
N LYS A 380 17.71 30.03 -15.39
CA LYS A 380 18.74 30.22 -16.41
C LYS A 380 19.58 31.49 -16.26
N ASP A 381 19.00 32.55 -15.69
CA ASP A 381 19.71 33.82 -15.44
C ASP A 381 20.81 33.66 -14.38
N ARG A 382 20.70 32.64 -13.52
CA ARG A 382 21.68 32.26 -12.49
C ARG A 382 22.56 31.10 -12.94
N THR A 383 21.98 30.10 -13.61
CA THR A 383 22.69 28.86 -14.02
C THR A 383 23.45 29.00 -15.35
N GLY A 384 23.09 29.98 -16.19
CA GLY A 384 23.58 30.10 -17.55
C GLY A 384 23.02 29.04 -18.53
N VAL A 385 22.09 28.19 -18.08
CA VAL A 385 21.52 27.08 -18.88
C VAL A 385 20.42 27.58 -19.81
N GLU A 386 20.82 28.30 -20.84
CA GLU A 386 19.91 28.71 -21.91
C GLU A 386 19.77 27.62 -22.98
N VAL A 387 18.63 26.91 -22.95
CA VAL A 387 18.30 25.83 -23.89
C VAL A 387 18.18 26.32 -25.35
N PRO A 388 18.60 25.52 -26.35
CA PRO A 388 18.37 25.82 -27.76
C PRO A 388 16.88 25.92 -28.10
N LYS A 389 16.53 26.75 -29.09
CA LYS A 389 15.13 27.02 -29.47
C LYS A 389 14.54 26.05 -30.51
N ASP A 390 15.36 25.16 -31.06
CA ASP A 390 15.05 24.30 -32.21
C ASP A 390 15.03 22.80 -31.87
N ILE A 391 14.94 22.47 -30.58
CA ILE A 391 14.83 21.09 -30.06
C ILE A 391 13.63 20.95 -29.10
N ASP A 392 13.13 19.74 -28.88
CA ASP A 392 12.17 19.54 -27.79
C ASP A 392 12.89 19.64 -26.42
N VAL A 393 12.24 20.24 -25.42
CA VAL A 393 12.73 20.29 -24.04
C VAL A 393 11.63 19.80 -23.11
N ILE A 394 11.88 18.63 -22.50
CA ILE A 394 10.90 17.91 -21.69
C ILE A 394 11.42 17.67 -20.27
N LEU A 395 10.51 17.45 -19.34
CA LEU A 395 10.81 17.05 -17.98
C LEU A 395 9.99 15.84 -17.57
N VAL A 396 10.64 14.93 -16.87
CA VAL A 396 10.01 13.91 -16.05
C VAL A 396 10.73 13.92 -14.70
N ALA A 397 10.01 14.32 -13.65
CA ALA A 397 10.55 14.39 -12.29
C ALA A 397 9.94 13.30 -11.40
N PRO A 398 10.63 12.16 -11.21
CA PRO A 398 10.26 11.18 -10.20
C PRO A 398 10.25 11.80 -8.81
N LYS A 399 9.13 11.63 -8.10
CA LYS A 399 8.91 12.22 -6.77
C LYS A 399 9.53 11.37 -5.66
N GLY A 400 10.84 11.13 -5.80
CA GLY A 400 11.71 10.57 -4.79
C GLY A 400 13.09 10.20 -5.34
N SER A 401 13.95 9.70 -4.45
CA SER A 401 15.35 9.43 -4.76
C SER A 401 15.51 8.41 -5.90
N GLY A 402 16.64 8.46 -6.61
CA GLY A 402 16.94 7.45 -7.63
C GLY A 402 17.10 6.04 -7.06
N ARG A 403 17.47 5.91 -5.77
CA ARG A 403 17.44 4.62 -5.06
C ARG A 403 16.02 4.05 -4.97
N THR A 404 15.04 4.88 -4.61
CA THR A 404 13.64 4.47 -4.54
C THR A 404 13.01 4.27 -5.93
N VAL A 405 13.42 5.05 -6.93
CA VAL A 405 13.06 4.81 -8.34
C VAL A 405 13.48 3.39 -8.76
N ARG A 406 14.68 2.97 -8.38
CA ARG A 406 15.19 1.63 -8.70
C ARG A 406 14.52 0.52 -7.88
N SER A 407 14.48 0.66 -6.55
CA SER A 407 13.98 -0.41 -5.68
C SER A 407 12.51 -0.72 -5.95
N LEU A 408 11.68 0.32 -6.04
CA LEU A 408 10.25 0.14 -6.29
C LEU A 408 9.98 -0.42 -7.69
N PHE A 409 10.76 -0.04 -8.71
CA PHE A 409 10.65 -0.64 -10.04
C PHE A 409 10.90 -2.14 -10.03
N ARG A 410 11.94 -2.59 -9.30
CA ARG A 410 12.24 -4.03 -9.14
C ARG A 410 11.13 -4.80 -8.41
N GLU A 411 10.40 -4.13 -7.51
CA GLU A 411 9.22 -4.68 -6.83
C GLU A 411 7.96 -4.72 -7.73
N GLY A 412 8.05 -4.28 -9.00
CA GLY A 412 6.89 -4.11 -9.88
C GLY A 412 5.99 -2.92 -9.51
N ARG A 413 6.37 -2.18 -8.47
CA ARG A 413 5.79 -0.90 -8.08
C ARG A 413 6.54 0.20 -8.81
N GLY A 414 6.36 1.46 -8.41
CA GLY A 414 7.22 2.56 -8.79
C GLY A 414 6.79 3.84 -8.12
N ILE A 415 7.61 4.86 -8.29
CA ILE A 415 7.35 6.18 -7.73
C ILE A 415 6.51 7.00 -8.71
N ASN A 416 5.63 7.87 -8.25
CA ASN A 416 4.94 8.79 -9.14
C ASN A 416 5.90 9.85 -9.68
N SER A 417 5.61 10.38 -10.86
CA SER A 417 6.39 11.47 -11.45
C SER A 417 5.49 12.58 -11.96
N SER A 418 5.99 13.81 -11.97
CA SER A 418 5.38 14.89 -12.75
C SER A 418 6.02 14.97 -14.13
N VAL A 419 5.25 15.36 -15.15
CA VAL A 419 5.74 15.60 -16.51
C VAL A 419 5.47 17.03 -16.95
N ALA A 420 6.41 17.62 -17.68
CA ALA A 420 6.26 18.95 -18.23
C ALA A 420 6.94 19.10 -19.59
N VAL A 421 6.52 20.10 -20.35
CA VAL A 421 7.13 20.51 -21.61
C VAL A 421 7.52 21.97 -21.46
N PHE A 422 8.81 22.26 -21.60
CA PHE A 422 9.31 23.63 -21.66
C PHE A 422 9.26 24.18 -23.08
N GLN A 423 9.56 23.32 -24.06
CA GLN A 423 9.55 23.66 -25.48
C GLN A 423 9.10 22.47 -26.32
N ASP A 424 8.14 22.69 -27.22
CA ASP A 424 7.63 21.69 -28.16
C ASP A 424 7.88 22.15 -29.59
N VAL A 425 8.93 21.61 -30.22
CA VAL A 425 9.30 21.91 -31.61
C VAL A 425 8.67 20.90 -32.55
N THR A 426 8.47 19.67 -32.09
CA THR A 426 7.95 18.57 -32.92
C THR A 426 6.43 18.44 -32.89
N GLY A 427 5.75 19.07 -31.94
CA GLY A 427 4.32 18.87 -31.64
C GLY A 427 4.04 17.56 -30.89
N LYS A 428 5.09 16.90 -30.37
CA LYS A 428 5.02 15.58 -29.69
C LYS A 428 5.76 15.55 -28.37
N ALA A 429 6.24 16.70 -27.86
CA ALA A 429 7.04 16.73 -26.64
C ALA A 429 6.30 16.15 -25.42
N LEU A 430 5.00 16.43 -25.27
CA LEU A 430 4.22 15.89 -24.14
C LEU A 430 4.05 14.37 -24.24
N GLU A 431 3.73 13.84 -25.43
CA GLU A 431 3.63 12.39 -25.66
C GLU A 431 4.93 11.69 -25.29
N LYS A 432 6.07 12.26 -25.72
CA LYS A 432 7.41 11.76 -25.41
C LYS A 432 7.73 11.83 -23.92
N ALA A 433 7.36 12.91 -23.23
CA ALA A 433 7.53 13.04 -21.78
C ALA A 433 6.73 11.97 -21.02
N ILE A 434 5.50 11.70 -21.43
CA ILE A 434 4.66 10.65 -20.81
C ILE A 434 5.27 9.26 -21.06
N ALA A 435 5.65 8.97 -22.31
CA ALA A 435 6.30 7.70 -22.66
C ALA A 435 7.60 7.50 -21.86
N MET A 436 8.42 8.55 -21.75
CA MET A 436 9.64 8.54 -20.94
C MET A 436 9.33 8.32 -19.46
N GLY A 437 8.31 8.97 -18.93
CA GLY A 437 7.83 8.80 -17.56
C GLY A 437 7.52 7.35 -17.20
N VAL A 438 6.79 6.65 -18.07
CA VAL A 438 6.53 5.22 -17.87
C VAL A 438 7.81 4.40 -18.01
N ALA A 439 8.67 4.72 -18.99
CA ALA A 439 9.92 4.02 -19.24
C ALA A 439 10.94 4.12 -18.08
N VAL A 440 11.01 5.26 -17.38
CA VAL A 440 11.87 5.41 -16.19
C VAL A 440 11.32 4.69 -14.95
N GLY A 441 10.10 4.15 -15.03
CA GLY A 441 9.49 3.32 -14.01
C GLY A 441 8.39 3.97 -13.19
N SER A 442 7.79 5.07 -13.66
CA SER A 442 6.79 5.81 -12.87
C SER A 442 5.53 4.99 -12.62
N GLY A 443 4.97 5.07 -11.41
CA GLY A 443 3.69 4.43 -11.05
C GLY A 443 2.50 5.06 -11.76
N TYR A 444 2.42 6.39 -11.71
CA TYR A 444 1.53 7.23 -12.51
C TYR A 444 2.22 8.57 -12.76
N LEU A 445 1.66 9.34 -13.70
CA LEU A 445 2.18 10.63 -14.14
C LEU A 445 1.08 11.69 -14.07
N TYR A 446 1.44 12.89 -13.63
CA TYR A 446 0.57 14.06 -13.66
C TYR A 446 1.28 15.24 -14.33
N GLU A 447 0.52 16.11 -15.00
CA GLU A 447 1.08 17.24 -15.74
C GLU A 447 1.45 18.41 -14.81
N THR A 448 2.55 19.10 -15.11
CA THR A 448 2.99 20.32 -14.45
C THR A 448 3.70 21.26 -15.45
N THR A 449 4.26 22.37 -14.97
CA THR A 449 5.22 23.20 -15.70
C THR A 449 6.60 23.09 -15.05
N PHE A 450 7.66 23.48 -15.75
CA PHE A 450 9.01 23.49 -15.16
C PHE A 450 9.06 24.36 -13.89
N GLU A 451 8.40 25.52 -13.91
CA GLU A 451 8.33 26.46 -12.78
C GLU A 451 7.60 25.86 -11.58
N LYS A 452 6.38 25.35 -11.77
CA LYS A 452 5.62 24.70 -10.70
C LYS A 452 6.37 23.50 -10.12
N GLU A 453 7.02 22.72 -10.98
CA GLU A 453 7.83 21.58 -10.57
C GLU A 453 8.95 22.03 -9.64
N VAL A 454 9.85 22.89 -10.11
CA VAL A 454 11.02 23.30 -9.32
C VAL A 454 10.62 24.00 -8.03
N TYR A 455 9.59 24.87 -8.08
CA TYR A 455 9.13 25.56 -6.87
C TYR A 455 8.59 24.58 -5.85
N SER A 456 7.74 23.65 -6.27
CA SER A 456 7.16 22.65 -5.35
C SER A 456 8.21 21.68 -4.81
N ASP A 457 9.21 21.32 -5.62
CA ASP A 457 10.23 20.33 -5.28
C ASP A 457 11.23 20.89 -4.25
N LEU A 458 11.84 22.06 -4.55
CA LEU A 458 12.76 22.75 -3.64
C LEU A 458 12.09 23.17 -2.33
N TYR A 459 10.82 23.59 -2.40
CA TYR A 459 9.98 23.86 -1.23
C TYR A 459 9.73 22.58 -0.42
N GLY A 460 9.39 21.48 -1.08
CA GLY A 460 9.06 20.20 -0.44
C GLY A 460 10.24 19.60 0.32
N GLU A 461 11.43 19.54 -0.30
CA GLU A 461 12.64 18.97 0.31
C GLU A 461 13.10 19.75 1.55
N ARG A 462 13.04 21.08 1.51
CA ARG A 462 13.32 21.92 2.68
C ARG A 462 12.19 21.83 3.73
N GLY A 463 10.96 21.64 3.27
CA GLY A 463 9.77 21.44 4.09
C GLY A 463 9.62 20.02 4.60
N CYS A 464 8.44 19.44 4.42
CA CYS A 464 8.06 18.18 5.08
C CYS A 464 8.75 16.91 4.54
N LEU A 465 9.53 16.98 3.46
CA LEU A 465 10.18 15.80 2.89
C LEU A 465 11.55 15.51 3.50
N MET A 466 12.33 16.54 3.88
CA MET A 466 13.64 16.35 4.52
C MET A 466 13.91 17.33 5.67
N GLY A 467 14.00 18.64 5.40
CA GLY A 467 14.44 19.63 6.38
C GLY A 467 13.51 19.76 7.59
N GLY A 468 12.22 19.99 7.34
CA GLY A 468 11.20 20.16 8.38
C GLY A 468 10.98 18.90 9.23
N ILE A 469 11.04 17.71 8.62
CA ILE A 469 10.90 16.45 9.38
C ILE A 469 12.12 16.16 10.24
N HIS A 470 13.33 16.44 9.77
CA HIS A 470 14.55 16.36 10.59
C HIS A 470 14.42 17.29 11.81
N GLY A 471 14.13 18.57 11.58
CA GLY A 471 13.99 19.54 12.67
C GLY A 471 12.94 19.14 13.71
N MET A 472 11.79 18.61 13.26
CA MET A 472 10.73 18.14 14.16
C MET A 472 11.18 16.95 15.02
N PHE A 473 11.82 15.94 14.41
CA PHE A 473 12.32 14.78 15.15
C PHE A 473 13.40 15.17 16.16
N LEU A 474 14.33 16.04 15.76
CA LEU A 474 15.41 16.49 16.64
C LEU A 474 14.86 17.27 17.84
N ALA A 475 13.97 18.24 17.60
CA ALA A 475 13.39 19.05 18.67
C ALA A 475 12.62 18.20 19.69
N GLN A 476 11.80 17.24 19.24
CA GLN A 476 11.08 16.36 20.17
C GLN A 476 12.02 15.42 20.92
N TYR A 477 13.04 14.88 20.24
CA TYR A 477 14.05 14.03 20.87
C TYR A 477 14.79 14.78 21.98
N GLU A 478 15.29 15.99 21.71
CA GLU A 478 15.99 16.84 22.68
C GLU A 478 15.12 17.14 23.90
N VAL A 479 13.87 17.54 23.69
CA VAL A 479 12.90 17.80 24.78
C VAL A 479 12.70 16.57 25.69
N LEU A 480 12.64 15.36 25.13
CA LEU A 480 12.54 14.12 25.91
C LEU A 480 13.85 13.85 26.68
N ARG A 481 15.00 14.01 26.03
CA ARG A 481 16.31 13.80 26.67
C ARG A 481 16.56 14.75 27.83
N GLU A 482 16.21 16.03 27.68
CA GLU A 482 16.28 17.04 28.73
C GLU A 482 15.40 16.70 29.95
N ARG A 483 14.36 15.88 29.78
CA ARG A 483 13.44 15.46 30.83
C ARG A 483 13.76 14.07 31.41
N GLY A 484 14.93 13.53 31.07
CA GLY A 484 15.45 12.30 31.65
C GLY A 484 15.02 11.01 30.96
N HIS A 485 14.29 11.07 29.85
CA HIS A 485 13.98 9.87 29.06
C HIS A 485 15.24 9.29 28.45
N SER A 486 15.36 7.96 28.38
CA SER A 486 16.56 7.31 27.81
C SER A 486 16.74 7.58 26.30
N PRO A 487 17.95 7.46 25.73
CA PRO A 487 18.15 7.60 24.29
C PRO A 487 17.29 6.65 23.45
N SER A 488 17.10 5.41 23.91
CA SER A 488 16.27 4.40 23.24
C SER A 488 14.80 4.78 23.27
N GLU A 489 14.28 5.20 24.42
CA GLU A 489 12.89 5.63 24.57
C GLU A 489 12.60 6.87 23.73
N ALA A 490 13.46 7.89 23.82
CA ALA A 490 13.29 9.11 23.04
C ALA A 490 13.34 8.86 21.52
N PHE A 491 14.17 7.92 21.05
CA PHE A 491 14.19 7.54 19.62
C PHE A 491 12.93 6.78 19.22
N ASN A 492 12.43 5.89 20.09
CA ASN A 492 11.22 5.11 19.82
C ASN A 492 9.97 6.01 19.74
N GLU A 493 9.83 6.92 20.70
CA GLU A 493 8.74 7.91 20.81
C GLU A 493 8.83 9.06 19.78
N THR A 494 9.79 8.99 18.84
CA THR A 494 9.96 9.98 17.77
C THR A 494 10.06 9.30 16.41
N VAL A 495 11.23 8.78 16.06
CA VAL A 495 11.55 8.32 14.70
C VAL A 495 11.00 6.91 14.45
N GLU A 496 11.16 6.00 15.40
CA GLU A 496 10.80 4.59 15.19
C GLU A 496 9.30 4.41 15.04
N GLU A 497 8.50 4.87 16.01
CA GLU A 497 7.05 4.71 15.96
C GLU A 497 6.44 5.48 14.79
N ALA A 498 6.94 6.70 14.50
CA ALA A 498 6.49 7.46 13.34
C ALA A 498 6.75 6.69 12.05
N THR A 499 7.96 6.21 11.80
CA THR A 499 8.34 5.65 10.49
C THR A 499 7.93 4.20 10.28
N GLN A 500 7.86 3.39 11.35
CA GLN A 500 7.56 1.96 11.26
C GLN A 500 6.08 1.63 11.53
N SER A 501 5.37 2.47 12.28
CA SER A 501 3.97 2.25 12.64
C SER A 501 3.04 3.28 11.99
N LEU A 502 3.18 4.56 12.34
CA LEU A 502 2.15 5.57 12.05
C LEU A 502 2.17 6.08 10.60
N TYR A 503 3.34 6.42 10.06
CA TYR A 503 3.47 6.91 8.68
C TYR A 503 3.08 5.88 7.62
N PRO A 504 3.34 4.57 7.80
CA PRO A 504 2.75 3.55 6.94
C PRO A 504 1.21 3.60 6.88
N LEU A 505 0.53 3.92 7.98
CA LEU A 505 -0.93 4.11 7.97
C LEU A 505 -1.35 5.33 7.15
N ILE A 506 -0.59 6.44 7.25
CA ILE A 506 -0.82 7.64 6.42
C ILE A 506 -0.61 7.31 4.94
N GLY A 507 0.50 6.65 4.60
CA GLY A 507 0.81 6.28 3.21
C GLY A 507 -0.19 5.29 2.61
N GLY A 508 -0.75 4.40 3.42
CA GLY A 508 -1.75 3.43 2.98
C GLY A 508 -3.18 3.99 2.88
N ASN A 509 -3.59 4.83 3.83
CA ASN A 509 -5.01 5.18 4.03
C ASN A 509 -5.29 6.66 4.36
N GLY A 510 -4.27 7.48 4.58
CA GLY A 510 -4.42 8.89 4.93
C GLY A 510 -4.38 9.20 6.43
N MET A 511 -4.31 10.49 6.75
CA MET A 511 -4.20 11.00 8.13
C MET A 511 -5.45 10.73 8.97
N ASP A 512 -6.63 10.80 8.35
CA ASP A 512 -7.90 10.53 9.00
C ASP A 512 -8.00 9.06 9.47
N TYR A 513 -7.52 8.13 8.64
CA TYR A 513 -7.43 6.73 9.04
C TYR A 513 -6.43 6.52 10.18
N MET A 514 -5.24 7.13 10.11
CA MET A 514 -4.25 7.05 11.19
C MET A 514 -4.87 7.50 12.52
N TYR A 515 -5.58 8.64 12.54
CA TYR A 515 -6.28 9.09 13.75
C TYR A 515 -7.35 8.12 14.23
N ALA A 516 -8.11 7.51 13.33
CA ALA A 516 -9.13 6.52 13.69
C ALA A 516 -8.55 5.20 14.22
N ALA A 517 -7.34 4.84 13.78
CA ALA A 517 -6.62 3.64 14.19
C ALA A 517 -5.90 3.77 15.55
N CYS A 518 -5.73 4.99 16.06
CA CYS A 518 -5.10 5.25 17.35
C CYS A 518 -6.10 5.25 18.52
N SER A 519 -5.58 5.16 19.75
CA SER A 519 -6.39 5.25 20.98
C SER A 519 -7.14 6.58 21.07
N THR A 520 -8.21 6.61 21.87
CA THR A 520 -9.02 7.83 22.08
C THR A 520 -8.18 9.00 22.59
N THR A 521 -7.24 8.72 23.51
CA THR A 521 -6.30 9.71 24.08
C THR A 521 -5.33 10.24 23.01
N ALA A 522 -4.68 9.36 22.26
CA ALA A 522 -3.74 9.74 21.20
C ALA A 522 -4.44 10.57 20.11
N ARG A 523 -5.63 10.13 19.67
CA ARG A 523 -6.44 10.84 18.69
C ARG A 523 -6.83 12.25 19.16
N ARG A 524 -7.35 12.39 20.38
CA ARG A 524 -7.76 13.69 20.93
C ARG A 524 -6.55 14.63 21.03
N GLY A 525 -5.43 14.13 21.60
CA GLY A 525 -4.18 14.88 21.72
C GLY A 525 -3.64 15.35 20.36
N ALA A 526 -3.58 14.48 19.36
CA ALA A 526 -3.12 14.85 18.02
C ALA A 526 -3.98 15.98 17.41
N ILE A 527 -5.30 15.91 17.55
CA ILE A 527 -6.21 16.95 17.05
C ILE A 527 -6.00 18.27 17.79
N ASP A 528 -5.88 18.24 19.12
CA ASP A 528 -5.67 19.43 19.96
C ASP A 528 -4.38 20.18 19.59
N TRP A 529 -3.29 19.45 19.38
CA TRP A 529 -1.99 20.04 19.09
C TRP A 529 -1.80 20.43 17.62
N SER A 530 -2.51 19.79 16.68
CA SER A 530 -2.35 20.00 15.23
C SER A 530 -2.44 21.46 14.81
N LYS A 531 -3.38 22.24 15.41
CA LYS A 531 -3.55 23.66 15.09
C LYS A 531 -2.32 24.48 15.49
N LYS A 532 -1.73 24.21 16.66
CA LYS A 532 -0.54 24.94 17.14
C LYS A 532 0.67 24.69 16.22
N PHE A 533 0.90 23.44 15.83
CA PHE A 533 1.95 23.11 14.88
C PHE A 533 1.72 23.78 13.52
N LYS A 534 0.50 23.68 12.97
CA LYS A 534 0.14 24.32 11.70
C LYS A 534 0.38 25.82 11.72
N ASP A 535 -0.09 26.51 12.76
CA ASP A 535 0.01 27.97 12.85
C ASP A 535 1.46 28.44 13.05
N THR A 536 2.31 27.60 13.65
CA THR A 536 3.75 27.87 13.81
C THR A 536 4.51 27.62 12.50
N LEU A 537 4.17 26.55 11.78
CA LEU A 537 4.88 26.13 10.56
C LEU A 537 4.48 26.93 9.32
N LYS A 538 3.22 27.37 9.22
CA LYS A 538 2.73 28.06 8.01
C LYS A 538 3.52 29.33 7.67
N PRO A 539 3.89 30.22 8.61
CA PRO A 539 4.76 31.36 8.31
C PRO A 539 6.13 30.96 7.75
N VAL A 540 6.77 29.93 8.33
CA VAL A 540 8.06 29.41 7.87
C VAL A 540 7.94 28.82 6.45
N PHE A 541 6.85 28.11 6.17
CA PHE A 541 6.58 27.58 4.84
C PHE A 541 6.28 28.67 3.82
N ASN A 542 5.60 29.75 4.19
CA ASN A 542 5.43 30.90 3.29
C ASN A 542 6.80 31.52 2.94
N GLU A 543 7.64 31.79 3.94
CA GLU A 543 8.98 32.33 3.72
C GLU A 543 9.81 31.40 2.81
N LEU A 544 9.78 30.10 3.08
CA LEU A 544 10.48 29.12 2.27
C LEU A 544 10.01 29.13 0.80
N TYR A 545 8.70 29.15 0.56
CA TYR A 545 8.17 29.20 -0.80
C TYR A 545 8.59 30.49 -1.52
N ASP A 546 8.50 31.63 -0.85
CA ASP A 546 8.87 32.94 -1.41
C ASP A 546 10.36 32.98 -1.80
N ARG A 547 11.25 32.47 -0.93
CA ARG A 547 12.70 32.39 -1.18
C ARG A 547 13.08 31.39 -2.28
N VAL A 548 12.26 30.36 -2.51
CA VAL A 548 12.42 29.46 -3.66
C VAL A 548 11.98 30.17 -4.93
N ALA A 549 10.80 30.78 -4.91
CA ALA A 549 10.21 31.44 -6.08
C ALA A 549 11.04 32.63 -6.57
N ASP A 550 11.62 33.43 -5.66
CA ASP A 550 12.51 34.55 -6.01
C ASP A 550 13.94 34.10 -6.39
N GLY A 551 14.25 32.82 -6.21
CA GLY A 551 15.53 32.20 -6.54
C GLY A 551 16.65 32.43 -5.50
N SER A 552 16.35 32.96 -4.32
CA SER A 552 17.33 33.09 -3.22
C SER A 552 17.87 31.73 -2.79
N GLU A 553 17.01 30.73 -2.66
CA GLU A 553 17.43 29.36 -2.33
C GLU A 553 18.24 28.73 -3.48
N THR A 554 17.92 29.06 -4.73
CA THR A 554 18.67 28.63 -5.92
C THR A 554 20.10 29.17 -5.87
N GLN A 555 20.28 30.48 -5.60
CA GLN A 555 21.61 31.08 -5.47
C GLN A 555 22.42 30.43 -4.37
N ARG A 556 21.82 30.30 -3.19
CA ARG A 556 22.48 29.69 -2.03
C ARG A 556 22.97 28.28 -2.36
N SER A 557 22.16 27.51 -3.10
CA SER A 557 22.49 26.14 -3.50
C SER A 557 23.61 26.11 -4.52
N LEU A 558 23.60 26.99 -5.53
CA LEU A 558 24.69 27.13 -6.50
C LEU A 558 26.00 27.55 -5.81
N ASP A 559 25.97 28.61 -5.01
CA ASP A 559 27.14 29.15 -4.31
C ASP A 559 27.77 28.08 -3.41
N TYR A 560 26.96 27.31 -2.69
CA TYR A 560 27.45 26.24 -1.82
C TYR A 560 28.01 25.06 -2.61
N ASN A 561 27.28 24.59 -3.63
CA ASN A 561 27.62 23.38 -4.39
C ASN A 561 28.79 23.56 -5.36
N SER A 562 29.08 24.81 -5.77
CA SER A 562 30.21 25.15 -6.64
C SER A 562 31.49 25.51 -5.88
N ARG A 563 31.50 25.41 -4.55
CA ARG A 563 32.73 25.60 -3.76
C ARG A 563 33.77 24.54 -4.12
N SER A 564 35.04 24.96 -4.20
CA SER A 564 36.15 24.03 -4.45
C SER A 564 36.33 22.98 -3.35
N ASP A 565 35.95 23.33 -2.11
CA ASP A 565 35.99 22.46 -0.93
C ASP A 565 34.63 21.80 -0.64
N TYR A 566 33.64 21.88 -1.54
CA TYR A 566 32.27 21.42 -1.32
C TYR A 566 32.21 20.00 -0.73
N ARG A 567 32.98 19.06 -1.26
CA ARG A 567 32.94 17.66 -0.81
C ARG A 567 33.39 17.50 0.64
N ASP A 568 34.45 18.20 1.03
CA ASP A 568 35.00 18.12 2.38
C ASP A 568 34.09 18.85 3.37
N ALA A 569 33.55 20.01 2.98
CA ALA A 569 32.59 20.76 3.78
C ALA A 569 31.29 19.96 4.00
N TYR A 570 30.73 19.38 2.94
CA TYR A 570 29.55 18.54 3.00
C TYR A 570 29.78 17.28 3.84
N GLU A 571 30.91 16.60 3.67
CA GLU A 571 31.21 15.40 4.46
C GLU A 571 31.36 15.72 5.96
N LYS A 572 31.91 16.89 6.29
CA LYS A 572 31.95 17.38 7.67
C LYS A 572 30.55 17.61 8.25
N GLU A 573 29.66 18.28 7.51
CA GLU A 573 28.25 18.44 7.93
C GLU A 573 27.56 17.08 8.12
N MET A 574 27.82 16.13 7.21
CA MET A 574 27.29 14.78 7.32
C MET A 574 27.87 14.01 8.50
N GLU A 575 29.13 14.22 8.86
CA GLU A 575 29.73 13.64 10.07
C GLU A 575 29.10 14.20 11.34
N GLU A 576 28.87 15.52 11.40
CA GLU A 576 28.14 16.16 12.49
C GLU A 576 26.73 15.57 12.64
N ILE A 577 25.97 15.46 11.55
CA ILE A 577 24.65 14.83 11.55
C ILE A 577 24.75 13.37 12.02
N ARG A 578 25.64 12.55 11.44
CA ARG A 578 25.78 11.14 11.85
C ARG A 578 26.23 10.97 13.31
N GLY A 579 26.88 12.00 13.88
CA GLY A 579 27.35 12.06 15.25
C GLY A 579 26.26 12.38 16.29
N LEU A 580 25.13 12.98 15.89
CA LEU A 580 24.04 13.32 16.79
C LEU A 580 23.56 12.09 17.59
N GLU A 581 23.23 12.29 18.87
CA GLU A 581 22.80 11.20 19.78
C GLU A 581 21.58 10.45 19.20
N ILE A 582 20.60 11.17 18.65
CA ILE A 582 19.41 10.60 18.00
C ILE A 582 19.76 9.56 16.93
N TRP A 583 20.75 9.82 16.08
CA TRP A 583 21.09 8.92 14.98
C TRP A 583 21.99 7.76 15.42
N ARG A 584 22.81 7.96 16.45
CA ARG A 584 23.56 6.86 17.10
C ARG A 584 22.62 5.92 17.84
N ALA A 585 21.68 6.45 18.63
CA ALA A 585 20.61 5.67 19.27
C ALA A 585 19.78 4.92 18.22
N GLY A 586 19.42 5.59 17.12
CA GLY A 586 18.71 4.97 16.01
C GLY A 586 19.46 3.82 15.33
N LYS A 587 20.80 3.84 15.27
CA LYS A 587 21.57 2.68 14.76
C LYS A 587 21.36 1.45 15.64
N ALA A 588 21.38 1.63 16.97
CA ALA A 588 21.11 0.54 17.91
C ALA A 588 19.67 0.04 17.79
N VAL A 589 18.68 0.93 17.81
CA VAL A 589 17.26 0.55 17.67
C VAL A 589 17.01 -0.19 16.35
N ARG A 590 17.52 0.30 15.21
CA ARG A 590 17.34 -0.38 13.92
C ARG A 590 17.96 -1.77 13.88
N SER A 591 19.06 -2.01 14.60
CA SER A 591 19.67 -3.35 14.68
C SER A 591 18.81 -4.38 15.41
N LEU A 592 17.82 -3.93 16.19
CA LEU A 592 16.89 -4.80 16.92
C LEU A 592 15.65 -5.18 16.09
N ARG A 593 15.49 -4.61 14.89
CA ARG A 593 14.29 -4.85 14.08
C ARG A 593 14.26 -6.30 13.59
N PRO A 594 13.09 -6.98 13.67
CA PRO A 594 12.99 -8.40 13.32
C PRO A 594 13.43 -8.74 11.91
N GLU A 595 13.23 -7.84 10.93
CA GLU A 595 13.60 -8.08 9.53
C GLU A 595 15.12 -8.03 9.25
N ASN A 596 15.92 -7.61 10.24
CA ASN A 596 17.38 -7.60 10.15
C ASN A 596 18.04 -8.86 10.75
N ASN A 597 17.23 -9.76 11.31
CA ASN A 597 17.63 -11.09 11.80
C ASN A 597 16.98 -12.17 10.92
#